data_AF-S3K896-F1
#
_entry.id   AF-S3K896-F1
#
_cell.length_a   1.000
_cell.length_b   1.000
_cell.length_c   1.000
_cell.angle_alpha   90.00
_cell.angle_beta   90.00
_cell.angle_gamma   90.00
#
_symmetry.space_group_name_H-M   'P 1'
#
loop_
_entity.id
_entity.type
_entity.pdbx_description
1 polymer ?
#
loop_
_entity_poly.entity_id
_entity_poly.type
_entity_poly.pdbx_seq_one_letter_code
_entity_poly.pdbx_strand_id
1 'polypeptide(L)'
;MIKNLLDNLENTAYIPYENIINTKSNFNFEVFTDICTILGIDDSDYQLKQKAIDEQLLTQRNKIAHGKYLTIDYEEYISIYNLVIELIRNFKDDLLNAAVTEQYKKVKSI
;
A
#
# COMPACT_ATOMS: atom_id res chain seq x y z
N MET A 1 17.03 10.47 24.22
CA MET A 1 16.85 9.69 22.97
C MET A 1 18.19 9.22 22.41
N ILE A 2 19.12 10.11 21.99
CA ILE A 2 20.42 9.73 21.40
C ILE A 2 21.27 8.83 22.32
N LYS A 3 21.46 9.22 23.58
CA LYS A 3 22.25 8.43 24.56
C LYS A 3 21.70 7.00 24.73
N ASN A 4 20.39 6.87 24.83
CA ASN A 4 19.71 5.57 24.97
C ASN A 4 19.87 4.69 23.71
N LEU A 5 19.94 5.29 22.51
CA LEU A 5 20.21 4.57 21.28
C LEU A 5 21.66 4.03 21.25
N LEU A 6 22.62 4.86 21.66
CA LEU A 6 24.05 4.51 21.74
C LEU A 6 24.33 3.45 22.81
N ASP A 7 23.66 3.55 23.96
CA ASP A 7 23.81 2.61 25.08
C ASP A 7 23.24 1.20 24.76
N ASN A 8 22.46 1.04 23.69
CA ASN A 8 21.83 -0.22 23.28
C ASN A 8 22.37 -0.78 21.95
N LEU A 9 23.49 -0.26 21.42
CA LEU A 9 24.07 -0.74 20.15
C LEU A 9 24.49 -2.21 20.16
N GLU A 10 24.85 -2.72 21.34
CA GLU A 10 25.26 -4.12 21.54
C GLU A 10 24.05 -5.07 21.64
N ASN A 11 22.83 -4.54 21.82
CA ASN A 11 21.62 -5.34 21.91
C ASN A 11 21.12 -5.72 20.52
N THR A 12 20.65 -6.97 20.38
CA THR A 12 20.00 -7.40 19.15
C THR A 12 18.72 -6.60 18.96
N ALA A 13 18.60 -5.94 17.80
CA ALA A 13 17.39 -5.22 17.45
C ALA A 13 16.21 -6.21 17.36
N TYR A 14 15.17 -5.98 18.15
CA TYR A 14 13.90 -6.64 17.97
C TYR A 14 13.14 -5.92 16.85
N ILE A 15 12.99 -6.58 15.71
CA ILE A 15 12.13 -6.12 14.62
C ILE A 15 10.78 -6.80 14.82
N PRO A 16 9.72 -6.07 15.21
CA PRO A 16 8.39 -6.66 15.32
C PRO A 16 7.98 -7.17 13.95
N TYR A 17 7.56 -8.43 13.86
CA TYR A 17 7.13 -9.06 12.61
C TYR A 17 5.61 -9.33 12.56
N GLU A 18 4.94 -9.24 13.71
CA GLU A 18 3.50 -9.43 13.81
C GLU A 18 2.76 -8.10 13.66
N ASN A 19 1.64 -8.11 12.95
CA ASN A 19 0.78 -6.94 12.74
C ASN A 19 1.48 -5.70 12.16
N ILE A 20 2.58 -5.86 11.42
CA ILE A 20 3.28 -4.74 10.76
C ILE A 20 2.39 -4.14 9.65
N ILE A 21 1.67 -5.00 8.92
CA ILE A 21 0.75 -4.55 7.88
C ILE A 21 -0.53 -4.04 8.54
N ASN A 22 -0.72 -2.72 8.49
CA ASN A 22 -1.90 -2.04 8.98
C ASN A 22 -2.61 -1.35 7.81
N THR A 23 -3.74 -1.93 7.38
CA THR A 23 -4.55 -1.38 6.28
C THR A 23 -5.40 -0.16 6.71
N LYS A 24 -5.34 0.22 7.98
CA LYS A 24 -6.15 1.26 8.64
C LYS A 24 -7.66 1.00 8.41
N SER A 25 -8.53 1.82 8.98
CA SER A 25 -9.98 1.72 8.72
C SER A 25 -10.38 2.27 7.34
N ASN A 26 -9.56 3.19 6.82
CA ASN A 26 -9.72 3.79 5.50
C ASN A 26 -8.45 3.53 4.68
N PHE A 27 -8.59 2.69 3.66
CA PHE A 27 -7.55 2.47 2.68
C PHE A 27 -7.46 3.68 1.76
N ASN A 28 -6.32 4.37 1.80
CA ASN A 28 -5.97 5.50 0.95
C ASN A 28 -4.59 5.23 0.32
N PHE A 29 -4.13 6.11 -0.56
CA PHE A 29 -2.85 5.94 -1.23
C PHE A 29 -1.65 5.96 -0.26
N GLU A 30 -1.71 6.77 0.80
CA GLU A 30 -0.68 6.80 1.85
C GLU A 30 -0.52 5.43 2.54
N VAL A 31 -1.64 4.77 2.87
CA VAL A 31 -1.62 3.40 3.41
C VAL A 31 -1.02 2.41 2.42
N PHE A 32 -1.29 2.58 1.14
CA PHE A 32 -0.69 1.75 0.11
C PHE A 32 0.83 1.93 0.04
N THR A 33 1.32 3.18 0.03
CA THR A 33 2.76 3.48 0.09
C THR A 33 3.42 2.94 1.36
N ASP A 34 2.76 3.03 2.52
CA ASP A 34 3.25 2.43 3.77
C ASP A 34 3.47 0.91 3.60
N ILE A 35 2.47 0.21 3.02
CA ILE A 35 2.53 -1.23 2.76
C ILE A 35 3.65 -1.57 1.78
N CYS A 36 3.76 -0.85 0.67
CA CYS A 36 4.83 -1.05 -0.32
C CYS A 36 6.21 -0.85 0.32
N THR A 37 6.38 0.18 1.13
CA THR A 37 7.63 0.46 1.85
C THR A 37 8.01 -0.67 2.81
N ILE A 38 7.04 -1.18 3.58
CA ILE A 38 7.27 -2.31 4.50
C ILE A 38 7.70 -3.57 3.74
N LEU A 39 7.10 -3.80 2.57
CA LEU A 39 7.34 -4.97 1.73
C LEU A 39 8.56 -4.82 0.80
N GLY A 40 9.15 -3.63 0.71
CA GLY A 40 10.24 -3.32 -0.21
C GLY A 40 9.81 -3.28 -1.69
N ILE A 41 8.55 -2.95 -1.97
CA ILE A 41 7.99 -2.80 -3.32
C ILE A 41 8.10 -1.33 -3.74
N ASP A 42 8.60 -1.08 -4.95
CA ASP A 42 8.59 0.25 -5.56
C ASP A 42 7.18 0.62 -5.99
N ASP A 43 6.65 1.73 -5.47
CA ASP A 43 5.30 2.19 -5.77
C ASP A 43 5.25 3.29 -6.85
N SER A 44 6.38 3.59 -7.51
CA SER A 44 6.49 4.65 -8.52
C SER A 44 5.43 4.57 -9.61
N ASP A 45 5.14 3.37 -10.11
CA ASP A 45 4.13 3.13 -11.16
C ASP A 45 2.69 3.41 -10.69
N TYR A 46 2.46 3.43 -9.38
CA TYR A 46 1.15 3.69 -8.78
C TYR A 46 0.93 5.18 -8.44
N GLN A 47 2.00 5.98 -8.37
CA GLN A 47 1.93 7.40 -7.97
C GLN A 47 0.94 8.20 -8.84
N LEU A 48 0.90 7.93 -10.15
CA LEU A 48 -0.05 8.59 -11.07
C LEU A 48 -1.51 8.22 -10.80
N LYS A 49 -1.77 7.14 -10.05
CA LYS A 49 -3.10 6.64 -9.69
C LYS A 49 -3.56 7.12 -8.30
N GLN A 50 -2.72 7.86 -7.56
CA GLN A 50 -3.06 8.40 -6.23
C GLN A 50 -4.42 9.10 -6.22
N LYS A 51 -4.61 10.07 -7.12
CA LYS A 51 -5.87 10.83 -7.21
C LYS A 51 -7.07 9.92 -7.45
N ALA A 52 -6.89 8.90 -8.28
CA ALA A 52 -7.95 7.95 -8.57
C ALA A 52 -8.31 7.12 -7.32
N ILE A 53 -7.31 6.68 -6.55
CA ILE A 53 -7.51 5.93 -5.31
C ILE A 53 -8.20 6.79 -4.24
N ASP A 54 -7.69 7.99 -3.97
CA ASP A 54 -8.18 8.82 -2.87
C ASP A 54 -9.49 9.54 -3.18
N GLU A 55 -9.63 10.07 -4.40
CA GLU A 55 -10.79 10.89 -4.76
C GLU A 55 -11.87 10.07 -5.46
N GLN A 56 -11.52 9.15 -6.36
CA GLN A 56 -12.53 8.41 -7.13
C GLN A 56 -13.00 7.15 -6.41
N LEU A 57 -12.09 6.40 -5.77
CA LEU A 57 -12.47 5.17 -5.07
C LEU A 57 -12.94 5.44 -3.64
N LEU A 58 -12.07 6.03 -2.81
CA LEU A 58 -12.33 6.18 -1.37
C LEU A 58 -13.54 7.10 -1.11
N THR A 59 -13.65 8.22 -1.81
CA THR A 59 -14.79 9.14 -1.63
C THR A 59 -16.12 8.50 -1.98
N GLN A 60 -16.20 7.79 -3.12
CA GLN A 60 -17.45 7.14 -3.55
C GLN A 60 -17.81 5.97 -2.61
N ARG A 61 -16.82 5.15 -2.22
CA ARG A 61 -17.00 4.10 -1.20
C ARG A 61 -17.55 4.67 0.11
N ASN A 62 -16.99 5.78 0.59
CA ASN A 62 -17.43 6.41 1.84
C ASN A 62 -18.86 6.94 1.72
N LYS A 63 -19.24 7.54 0.58
CA LYS A 63 -20.64 7.95 0.35
C LYS A 63 -21.59 6.75 0.47
N ILE A 64 -21.26 5.62 -0.16
CA ILE A 64 -22.07 4.40 -0.11
C ILE A 64 -22.19 3.89 1.34
N ALA A 65 -21.06 3.74 2.05
CA ALA A 65 -21.04 3.23 3.42
C ALA A 65 -21.82 4.12 4.40
N HIS A 66 -21.86 5.43 4.15
CA HIS A 66 -22.62 6.40 4.95
C HIS A 66 -24.06 6.60 4.45
N GLY A 67 -24.53 5.83 3.45
CA GLY A 67 -25.89 5.95 2.91
C GLY A 67 -26.18 7.27 2.20
N LYS A 68 -25.14 7.97 1.73
CA LYS A 68 -25.29 9.21 0.97
C LYS A 68 -25.70 8.90 -0.47
N TYR A 69 -26.50 9.79 -1.05
CA TYR A 69 -26.87 9.69 -2.46
C TYR A 69 -25.62 9.75 -3.35
N LEU A 70 -25.52 8.79 -4.27
CA LEU A 70 -24.43 8.66 -5.22
C LEU A 70 -25.03 8.72 -6.62
N THR A 71 -24.67 9.75 -7.38
CA THR A 71 -24.93 9.80 -8.83
C THR A 71 -23.69 9.24 -9.51
N ILE A 72 -23.77 7.99 -9.95
CA ILE A 72 -22.74 7.33 -10.76
C ILE A 72 -23.44 6.73 -11.97
N ASP A 73 -22.93 7.00 -13.17
CA ASP A 73 -23.43 6.34 -14.37
C ASP A 73 -22.70 5.00 -14.62
N TYR A 74 -23.19 4.24 -15.59
CA TYR A 74 -22.65 2.92 -15.88
C TYR A 74 -21.18 2.97 -16.36
N GLU A 75 -20.81 4.01 -17.11
CA GLU A 75 -19.46 4.16 -17.66
C GLU A 75 -18.47 4.54 -16.57
N GLU A 76 -18.85 5.44 -15.67
CA GLU A 76 -18.08 5.80 -14.48
C GLU A 76 -17.89 4.58 -13.57
N TYR A 77 -18.94 3.78 -13.36
CA TYR A 77 -18.85 2.52 -12.61
C TYR A 77 -17.86 1.54 -13.25
N ILE A 78 -17.98 1.28 -14.56
CA ILE A 78 -17.09 0.35 -15.25
C ILE A 78 -15.65 0.85 -15.25
N SER A 79 -15.42 2.15 -15.40
CA SER A 79 -14.09 2.76 -15.31
C SER A 79 -13.45 2.51 -13.93
N ILE A 80 -14.19 2.79 -12.86
CA ILE A 80 -13.76 2.55 -11.47
C ILE A 80 -13.48 1.07 -11.24
N TYR A 81 -14.38 0.19 -11.66
CA TYR A 81 -14.22 -1.27 -11.53
C TYR A 81 -12.95 -1.76 -12.21
N ASN A 82 -12.73 -1.37 -13.47
CA ASN A 82 -11.54 -1.77 -14.23
C ASN A 82 -10.26 -1.26 -13.58
N LEU A 83 -10.25 -0.01 -13.13
CA LEU A 83 -9.11 0.57 -12.41
C LEU A 83 -8.78 -0.23 -11.13
N VAL A 84 -9.79 -0.57 -10.32
CA VAL A 84 -9.58 -1.36 -9.09
C VAL A 84 -8.98 -2.72 -9.41
N ILE A 85 -9.54 -3.41 -10.42
CA ILE A 85 -9.05 -4.74 -10.82
C ILE A 85 -7.63 -4.66 -11.39
N GLU A 86 -7.31 -3.62 -12.17
CA GLU A 86 -5.94 -3.34 -12.66
C GLU A 86 -4.97 -3.17 -11.48
N LEU A 87 -5.28 -2.28 -10.52
CA LEU A 87 -4.43 -2.01 -9.37
C LEU A 87 -4.18 -3.26 -8.51
N ILE A 88 -5.23 -4.06 -8.24
CA ILE A 88 -5.10 -5.31 -7.48
C ILE A 88 -4.21 -6.31 -8.22
N ARG A 89 -4.35 -6.43 -9.54
CA ARG A 89 -3.55 -7.36 -10.35
C ARG A 89 -2.09 -6.95 -10.39
N ASN A 90 -1.81 -5.68 -10.65
CA ASN A 90 -0.46 -5.14 -10.68
C ASN A 90 0.22 -5.37 -9.33
N PHE A 91 -0.44 -5.01 -8.22
CA PHE A 91 0.16 -5.18 -6.89
C PHE A 91 0.44 -6.66 -6.57
N LYS A 92 -0.48 -7.54 -6.96
CA LYS A 92 -0.29 -8.99 -6.81
C LYS A 92 0.91 -9.47 -7.63
N ASP A 93 1.09 -8.98 -8.85
CA ASP A 93 2.24 -9.34 -9.69
C ASP A 93 3.56 -8.81 -9.09
N ASP A 94 3.59 -7.58 -8.60
CA ASP A 94 4.78 -7.00 -7.93
C ASP A 94 5.16 -7.77 -6.67
N LEU A 95 4.17 -8.11 -5.84
CA LEU A 95 4.37 -8.91 -4.63
C LEU A 95 4.93 -10.29 -4.96
N LEU A 96 4.37 -10.96 -5.98
CA LEU A 96 4.85 -12.27 -6.43
C LEU A 96 6.26 -12.17 -6.99
N ASN A 97 6.56 -11.15 -7.80
CA ASN A 97 7.88 -10.91 -8.34
C ASN A 97 8.89 -10.69 -7.23
N ALA A 98 8.59 -9.85 -6.24
CA ALA A 98 9.45 -9.60 -5.09
C ALA A 98 9.73 -10.87 -4.28
N ALA A 99 8.72 -11.72 -4.08
CA ALA A 99 8.86 -13.00 -3.39
C ALA A 99 9.72 -14.00 -4.18
N VAL A 100 9.45 -14.17 -5.47
CA VAL A 100 10.14 -15.13 -6.35
C VAL A 100 11.59 -14.72 -6.59
N THR A 101 11.85 -13.42 -6.72
CA THR A 101 13.21 -12.86 -6.90
C THR A 101 13.93 -12.60 -5.58
N GLU A 102 13.30 -12.95 -4.45
CA GLU A 102 13.87 -12.85 -3.12
C GLU A 102 14.38 -11.45 -2.75
N GLN A 103 13.66 -10.40 -3.18
CA GLN A 103 14.07 -8.99 -2.97
C GLN A 103 14.20 -8.60 -1.49
N TYR A 104 13.60 -9.37 -0.59
CA TYR A 104 13.76 -9.23 0.86
C TYR A 104 15.18 -9.58 1.35
N LYS A 105 16.00 -10.28 0.54
CA LYS A 105 17.38 -10.61 0.90
C LYS A 105 18.28 -9.40 0.70
N LYS A 106 19.25 -9.22 1.61
CA LYS A 106 20.30 -8.21 1.47
C LYS A 106 21.02 -8.42 0.14
N VAL A 107 21.05 -7.38 -0.70
CA VAL A 107 21.87 -7.35 -1.91
C VAL A 107 23.33 -7.57 -1.49
N LYS A 108 23.98 -8.62 -2.01
CA LYS A 108 25.41 -8.82 -1.80
C LYS A 108 26.14 -7.65 -2.47
N SER A 109 26.73 -6.77 -1.66
CA SER A 109 27.72 -5.82 -2.17
C SER A 109 28.89 -6.62 -2.73
N ILE A 110 29.16 -6.42 -4.02
CA ILE A 110 30.32 -6.99 -4.74
C ILE A 110 31.59 -6.31 -4.23
#